data_AF-A0A7J9IZX3-F1
#
_entry.id   AF-A0A7J9IZX3-F1
#
_cell.length_a   1.000
_cell.length_b   1.000
_cell.length_c   1.000
_cell.angle_alpha   90.00
_cell.angle_beta   90.00
_cell.angle_gamma   90.00
#
_symmetry.space_group_name_H-M   'P 1'
#
loop_
_entity.id
_entity.type
_entity.pdbx_description
1 polymer ?
#
loop_
_entity_poly.entity_id
_entity_poly.type
_entity_poly.pdbx_seq_one_letter_code
_entity_poly.pdbx_strand_id
1 'polypeptide(L)'
;MDEDVEILVPDDDYGLYAIDVLDPSLVIKLLHFSEVYHFHDMIDMLVGCGYKKGTSLFGYGYDFRQSNRIDKLMDGLKVKLETAYKASGGRKVTIISHSMGGLLVMCFMSLHNEVFSKYVNKWITIACPFQGAPGCINDALLTGLQFIEGFEAYFFVSRWTMHQLLVECPSVYEMLPNPYFSWKMQPQINVWRGHTEDGETSVKLESYSPIESISLFKEALRHNELDYGGNTIALPFNFSILNWAAGTRKLIDNAKLPSGVCFYNIYGTSFDTPFDVWYVIESLYQLGSICFTENDF
;
A
#
# COMPACT_ATOMS: atom_id res chain seq x y z
N MET A 1 4.88 -14.27 -15.82
CA MET A 1 5.57 -13.05 -16.27
C MET A 1 6.31 -13.40 -17.54
N ASP A 2 6.43 -12.44 -18.44
CA ASP A 2 7.35 -12.54 -19.57
C ASP A 2 8.76 -12.86 -19.03
N GLU A 3 9.38 -13.93 -19.52
CA GLU A 3 10.71 -14.37 -19.04
C GLU A 3 11.80 -13.35 -19.37
N ASP A 4 11.51 -12.44 -20.31
CA ASP A 4 12.41 -11.37 -20.74
C ASP A 4 12.33 -10.11 -19.85
N VAL A 5 11.41 -10.08 -18.87
CA VAL A 5 11.21 -8.91 -17.99
C VAL A 5 11.77 -9.18 -16.59
N GLU A 6 12.82 -8.44 -16.23
CA GLU A 6 13.36 -8.41 -14.88
C GLU A 6 12.90 -7.15 -14.12
N ILE A 7 12.48 -7.35 -12.86
CA ILE A 7 12.06 -6.25 -11.98
C ILE A 7 13.03 -6.18 -10.81
N LEU A 8 13.72 -5.05 -10.73
CA LEU A 8 14.75 -4.77 -9.73
C LEU A 8 14.35 -3.58 -8.88
N VAL A 9 14.70 -3.66 -7.59
CA VAL A 9 14.66 -2.53 -6.68
C VAL A 9 16.10 -2.04 -6.52
N PRO A 10 16.40 -0.77 -6.85
CA PRO A 10 17.75 -0.23 -6.72
C PRO A 10 18.28 -0.34 -5.29
N ASP A 11 19.54 -0.75 -5.14
CA ASP A 11 20.25 -0.72 -3.84
C ASP A 11 21.32 0.39 -3.79
N ASP A 12 21.33 1.26 -4.80
CA ASP A 12 22.19 2.44 -4.89
C ASP A 12 22.06 3.34 -3.66
N ASP A 13 23.15 4.04 -3.36
CA ASP A 13 23.27 4.88 -2.16
C ASP A 13 22.84 4.14 -0.89
N TYR A 14 23.27 2.88 -0.76
CA TYR A 14 22.98 2.00 0.38
C TYR A 14 21.47 1.73 0.57
N GLY A 15 20.71 1.76 -0.52
CA GLY A 15 19.25 1.61 -0.57
C GLY A 15 18.49 2.92 -0.32
N LEU A 16 19.17 4.05 -0.12
CA LEU A 16 18.52 5.35 0.06
C LEU A 16 17.92 5.84 -1.25
N TYR A 17 18.57 5.59 -2.38
CA TYR A 17 18.11 6.03 -3.69
C TYR A 17 16.66 5.57 -3.98
N ALA A 18 16.33 4.33 -3.64
CA ALA A 18 15.00 3.76 -3.90
C ALA A 18 13.86 4.39 -3.08
N ILE A 19 14.18 5.15 -2.02
CA ILE A 19 13.19 5.79 -1.15
C ILE A 19 13.30 7.33 -1.14
N ASP A 20 14.25 7.89 -1.88
CA ASP A 20 14.57 9.32 -1.87
C ASP A 20 13.56 10.14 -2.69
N VAL A 21 13.66 10.07 -4.02
CA VAL A 21 12.79 10.75 -4.99
C VAL A 21 12.22 9.73 -5.98
N LEU A 22 10.89 9.62 -6.06
CA LEU A 22 10.19 8.57 -6.82
C LEU A 22 10.29 8.73 -8.34
N ASP A 23 10.40 9.98 -8.83
CA ASP A 23 10.75 10.28 -10.21
C ASP A 23 12.12 10.96 -10.27
N PRO A 24 13.20 10.23 -10.63
CA PRO A 24 14.55 10.78 -10.64
C PRO A 24 14.88 11.57 -11.91
N SER A 25 13.91 11.81 -12.81
CA SER A 25 14.13 12.48 -14.09
C SER A 25 14.66 13.91 -13.93
N LEU A 26 15.48 14.34 -14.91
CA LEU A 26 16.09 15.66 -14.89
C LEU A 26 15.04 16.78 -14.89
N VAL A 27 13.91 16.58 -15.57
CA VAL A 27 12.84 17.57 -15.67
C VAL A 27 12.21 17.80 -14.29
N ILE A 28 11.85 16.73 -13.58
CA ILE A 28 11.30 16.81 -12.22
C ILE A 28 12.26 17.50 -11.26
N LYS A 29 13.55 17.16 -11.33
CA LYS A 29 14.59 17.80 -10.50
C LYS A 29 14.75 19.29 -10.81
N LEU A 30 14.72 19.68 -12.08
CA LEU A 30 14.85 21.08 -12.50
C LEU A 30 13.61 21.91 -12.12
N LEU A 31 12.43 21.30 -12.17
CA LEU A 31 11.16 21.94 -11.79
C LEU A 31 10.91 21.93 -10.28
N HIS A 32 11.78 21.29 -9.49
CA HIS A 32 11.62 21.14 -8.04
C HIS A 32 10.23 20.61 -7.62
N PHE A 33 9.73 19.61 -8.35
CA PHE A 33 8.42 19.05 -8.09
C PHE A 33 8.48 18.16 -6.83
N SER A 34 8.17 18.74 -5.67
CA SER A 34 8.31 18.10 -4.35
C SER A 34 7.30 16.98 -4.10
N GLU A 35 6.22 16.89 -4.88
CA GLU A 35 5.19 15.85 -4.70
C GLU A 35 5.71 14.42 -4.92
N VAL A 36 6.86 14.25 -5.59
CA VAL A 36 7.52 12.96 -5.77
C VAL A 36 8.68 12.73 -4.79
N TYR A 37 8.91 13.66 -3.87
CA TYR A 37 9.93 13.53 -2.83
C TYR A 37 9.34 12.69 -1.71
N HIS A 38 9.95 11.54 -1.42
CA HIS A 38 9.40 10.60 -0.45
C HIS A 38 10.10 10.70 0.90
N PHE A 39 11.32 10.14 1.04
CA PHE A 39 12.14 10.32 2.24
C PHE A 39 13.18 11.42 2.10
N HIS A 40 13.23 12.14 0.97
CA HIS A 40 14.25 13.15 0.66
C HIS A 40 14.56 14.10 1.83
N ASP A 41 13.56 14.84 2.30
CA ASP A 41 13.75 15.83 3.37
C ASP A 41 14.20 15.20 4.69
N MET A 42 13.76 13.96 4.97
CA MET A 42 14.18 13.22 6.15
C MET A 42 15.63 12.77 6.03
N ILE A 43 16.05 12.30 4.85
CA ILE A 43 17.43 11.91 4.56
C ILE A 43 18.34 13.12 4.73
N ASP A 44 17.99 14.26 4.13
CA ASP A 44 18.75 15.51 4.20
C ASP A 44 18.85 16.03 5.63
N MET A 45 17.73 16.03 6.36
CA MET A 45 17.71 16.41 7.78
C MET A 45 18.63 15.51 8.62
N LEU A 46 18.57 14.19 8.44
CA LEU A 46 19.42 13.25 9.18
C LEU A 46 20.91 13.43 8.84
N VAL A 47 21.24 13.64 7.57
CA VAL A 47 22.61 13.97 7.14
C VAL A 47 23.08 15.28 7.78
N GLY A 48 22.23 16.32 7.78
CA GLY A 48 22.49 17.59 8.46
C GLY A 48 22.69 17.45 9.97
N CYS A 49 22.05 16.45 10.59
CA CYS A 49 22.26 16.08 12.00
C CYS A 49 23.52 15.22 12.23
N GLY A 50 24.31 14.95 11.20
CA GLY A 50 25.59 14.23 11.29
C GLY A 50 25.50 12.72 11.04
N TYR A 51 24.35 12.19 10.60
CA TYR A 51 24.29 10.81 10.12
C TYR A 51 25.07 10.66 8.80
N LYS A 52 25.72 9.50 8.63
CA LYS A 52 26.53 9.21 7.44
C LYS A 52 25.92 8.05 6.67
N LYS A 53 25.58 8.30 5.40
CA LYS A 53 25.12 7.27 4.46
C LYS A 53 26.12 6.11 4.42
N GLY A 54 25.62 4.87 4.48
CA GLY A 54 26.45 3.66 4.47
C GLY A 54 27.20 3.34 5.76
N THR A 55 27.13 4.21 6.79
CA THR A 55 27.73 3.98 8.12
C THR A 55 26.68 3.97 9.23
N SER A 56 25.82 4.97 9.27
CA SER A 56 24.78 5.13 10.29
C SER A 56 23.39 5.44 9.70
N LEU A 57 23.30 5.62 8.39
CA LEU A 57 22.05 5.85 7.65
C LEU A 57 22.01 4.94 6.42
N PHE A 58 20.89 4.23 6.26
CA PHE A 58 20.65 3.24 5.22
C PHE A 58 19.19 3.33 4.79
N GLY A 59 18.93 3.01 3.53
CA GLY A 59 17.58 2.86 3.01
C GLY A 59 17.23 1.41 2.75
N TYR A 60 15.93 1.14 2.65
CA TYR A 60 15.43 -0.17 2.28
C TYR A 60 14.16 -0.03 1.44
N GLY A 61 14.36 0.18 0.14
CA GLY A 61 13.29 0.10 -0.84
C GLY A 61 12.87 -1.36 -1.08
N TYR A 62 11.66 -1.55 -1.58
CA TYR A 62 11.14 -2.87 -1.94
C TYR A 62 10.07 -2.80 -3.03
N ASP A 63 9.76 -3.94 -3.65
CA ASP A 63 8.65 -4.05 -4.60
C ASP A 63 7.33 -4.00 -3.83
N PHE A 64 6.75 -2.80 -3.77
CA PHE A 64 5.52 -2.53 -3.03
C PHE A 64 4.31 -3.29 -3.58
N ARG A 65 4.38 -3.89 -4.77
CA ARG A 65 3.28 -4.66 -5.36
C ARG A 65 3.16 -6.03 -4.70
N GLN A 66 4.28 -6.58 -4.22
CA GLN A 66 4.36 -7.91 -3.64
C GLN A 66 3.89 -7.93 -2.18
N SER A 67 3.61 -9.13 -1.67
CA SER A 67 3.22 -9.32 -0.27
C SER A 67 4.28 -8.80 0.70
N ASN A 68 3.83 -8.18 1.80
CA ASN A 68 4.68 -7.68 2.87
C ASN A 68 5.47 -8.78 3.60
N ARG A 69 5.21 -10.06 3.31
CA ARG A 69 5.91 -11.22 3.88
C ARG A 69 6.55 -12.14 2.83
N ILE A 70 6.79 -11.66 1.61
CA ILE A 70 7.47 -12.47 0.59
C ILE A 70 8.95 -12.72 0.98
N ASP A 71 9.46 -13.92 0.74
CA ASP A 71 10.79 -14.33 1.23
C ASP A 71 11.92 -13.38 0.80
N LYS A 72 11.93 -12.96 -0.48
CA LYS A 72 12.92 -12.00 -1.02
C LYS A 72 13.00 -10.71 -0.19
N LEU A 73 11.85 -10.22 0.27
CA LEU A 73 11.73 -9.01 1.08
C LEU A 73 12.21 -9.26 2.52
N MET A 74 11.79 -10.37 3.12
CA MET A 74 12.17 -10.71 4.49
C MET A 74 13.67 -10.98 4.61
N ASP A 75 14.25 -11.75 3.69
CA ASP A 75 15.68 -12.04 3.65
C ASP A 75 16.51 -10.79 3.36
N GLY A 76 16.04 -9.93 2.44
CA GLY A 76 16.68 -8.66 2.15
C GLY A 76 16.75 -7.74 3.38
N LEU A 77 15.66 -7.62 4.14
CA LEU A 77 15.64 -6.81 5.36
C LEU A 77 16.57 -7.38 6.43
N LYS A 78 16.63 -8.71 6.59
CA LYS A 78 17.58 -9.38 7.50
C LYS A 78 19.03 -9.01 7.16
N VAL A 79 19.41 -9.08 5.89
CA VAL A 79 20.75 -8.71 5.41
C VAL A 79 21.03 -7.23 5.65
N LYS A 80 20.04 -6.35 5.38
CA LYS A 80 20.19 -4.90 5.58
C LYS A 80 20.41 -4.55 7.06
N LEU A 81 19.64 -5.16 7.97
CA LEU A 81 19.78 -4.96 9.42
C LEU A 81 21.16 -5.40 9.93
N GLU A 82 21.64 -6.57 9.48
CA GLU A 82 22.97 -7.05 9.85
C GLU A 82 24.08 -6.12 9.32
N THR A 83 23.94 -5.65 8.08
CA THR A 83 24.88 -4.71 7.45
C THR A 83 24.95 -3.40 8.23
N ALA A 84 23.80 -2.80 8.54
CA ALA A 84 23.72 -1.57 9.31
C ALA A 84 24.27 -1.74 10.74
N TYR A 85 24.00 -2.89 11.37
CA TYR A 85 24.55 -3.21 12.69
C TYR A 85 26.09 -3.28 12.67
N LYS A 86 26.68 -3.97 11.69
CA LYS A 86 28.15 -4.07 11.56
C LYS A 86 28.78 -2.72 11.23
N ALA A 87 28.24 -2.01 10.24
CA ALA A 87 28.76 -0.72 9.79
C ALA A 87 28.70 0.36 10.89
N SER A 88 27.73 0.27 11.80
CA SER A 88 27.57 1.21 12.92
C SER A 88 28.42 0.86 14.16
N GLY A 89 29.31 -0.13 14.07
CA GLY A 89 30.19 -0.57 15.16
C GLY A 89 29.51 -1.47 16.17
N GLY A 90 28.51 -2.26 15.76
CA GLY A 90 27.76 -3.17 16.63
C GLY A 90 26.65 -2.49 17.43
N ARG A 91 26.18 -1.31 16.98
CA ARG A 91 25.06 -0.62 17.61
C ARG A 91 23.75 -1.11 17.00
N LYS A 92 22.75 -1.37 17.85
CA LYS A 92 21.39 -1.68 17.39
C LYS A 92 20.81 -0.50 16.62
N VAL A 93 20.00 -0.81 15.63
CA VAL A 93 19.42 0.14 14.68
C VAL A 93 18.05 0.65 15.14
N THR A 94 17.74 1.87 14.74
CA THR A 94 16.38 2.41 14.75
C THR A 94 15.77 2.17 13.38
N ILE A 95 14.60 1.53 13.32
CA ILE A 95 13.80 1.44 12.10
C ILE A 95 12.83 2.61 12.06
N ILE A 96 12.79 3.33 10.94
CA ILE A 96 11.74 4.29 10.61
C ILE A 96 10.97 3.73 9.43
N SER A 97 9.66 3.50 9.60
CA SER A 97 8.78 2.99 8.54
C SER A 97 7.63 3.96 8.30
N HIS A 98 7.19 4.06 7.05
CA HIS A 98 6.06 4.88 6.65
C HIS A 98 4.94 4.03 6.04
N SER A 99 3.68 4.35 6.36
CA SER A 99 2.48 3.74 5.80
C SER A 99 2.57 2.20 5.82
N MET A 100 2.40 1.55 4.67
CA MET A 100 2.49 0.10 4.50
C MET A 100 3.82 -0.51 4.97
N GLY A 101 4.92 0.25 4.96
CA GLY A 101 6.20 -0.21 5.51
C GLY A 101 6.11 -0.63 6.98
N GLY A 102 5.14 -0.10 7.74
CA GLY A 102 4.88 -0.59 9.09
C GLY A 102 4.30 -2.00 9.13
N LEU A 103 3.47 -2.39 8.15
CA LEU A 103 2.94 -3.75 8.03
C LEU A 103 4.04 -4.75 7.64
N LEU A 104 4.97 -4.34 6.77
CA LEU A 104 6.20 -5.08 6.47
C LEU A 104 7.00 -5.35 7.74
N VAL A 105 7.25 -4.32 8.56
CA VAL A 105 7.99 -4.47 9.82
C VAL A 105 7.27 -5.41 10.78
N MET A 106 5.94 -5.36 10.86
CA MET A 106 5.16 -6.34 11.65
C MET A 106 5.32 -7.76 11.12
N CYS A 107 5.31 -7.95 9.80
CA CYS A 107 5.54 -9.24 9.18
C CYS A 107 6.91 -9.80 9.56
N PHE A 108 7.94 -8.98 9.38
CA PHE A 108 9.31 -9.33 9.71
C PHE A 108 9.49 -9.63 11.20
N MET A 109 8.88 -8.85 12.09
CA MET A 109 8.93 -9.05 13.54
C MET A 109 8.29 -10.37 13.98
N SER A 110 7.24 -10.81 13.29
CA SER A 110 6.55 -12.08 13.54
C SER A 110 7.34 -13.28 13.00
N LEU A 111 7.90 -13.18 11.80
CA LEU A 111 8.67 -14.25 11.13
C LEU A 111 10.11 -14.39 11.65
N HIS A 112 10.75 -13.27 11.99
CA HIS A 112 12.18 -13.19 12.30
C HIS A 112 12.42 -12.47 13.63
N ASN A 113 11.62 -12.84 14.65
CA ASN A 113 11.64 -12.22 15.96
C ASN A 113 13.04 -12.16 16.60
N GLU A 114 13.83 -13.24 16.48
CA GLU A 114 15.19 -13.30 17.01
C GLU A 114 16.12 -12.30 16.32
N VAL A 115 16.02 -12.16 14.99
CA VAL A 115 16.81 -11.22 14.18
C VAL A 115 16.43 -9.79 14.54
N PHE A 116 15.12 -9.50 14.61
CA PHE A 116 14.61 -8.19 15.00
C PHE A 116 15.10 -7.81 16.40
N SER A 117 14.96 -8.71 17.38
CA SER A 117 15.43 -8.51 18.76
C SER A 117 16.94 -8.29 18.85
N LYS A 118 17.71 -8.99 18.01
CA LYS A 118 19.17 -8.88 17.97
C LYS A 118 19.62 -7.52 17.44
N TYR A 119 19.02 -7.04 16.35
CA TYR A 119 19.53 -5.87 15.62
C TYR A 119 18.79 -4.56 15.90
N VAL A 120 17.54 -4.58 16.35
CA VAL A 120 16.69 -3.38 16.49
C VAL A 120 16.56 -2.96 17.95
N ASN A 121 16.67 -1.66 18.24
CA ASN A 121 16.39 -1.11 19.57
C ASN A 121 15.18 -0.16 19.59
N LYS A 122 14.82 0.42 18.45
CA LYS A 122 13.71 1.36 18.32
C LYS A 122 12.99 1.12 17.00
N TRP A 123 11.68 1.20 17.03
CA TRP A 123 10.85 1.25 15.85
C TRP A 123 9.96 2.48 15.91
N ILE A 124 10.14 3.38 14.95
CA ILE A 124 9.32 4.56 14.72
C ILE A 124 8.48 4.26 13.49
N THR A 125 7.16 4.35 13.64
CA THR A 125 6.24 4.17 12.53
C THR A 125 5.47 5.46 12.28
N ILE A 126 5.29 5.80 11.01
CA ILE A 126 4.62 7.02 10.56
C ILE A 126 3.43 6.60 9.70
N ALA A 127 2.22 6.96 10.14
CA ALA A 127 0.96 6.75 9.42
C ALA A 127 0.69 5.29 8.98
N CYS A 128 1.11 4.30 9.79
CA CYS A 128 0.91 2.89 9.43
C CYS A 128 -0.56 2.46 9.55
N PRO A 129 -1.17 1.88 8.48
CA PRO A 129 -2.55 1.41 8.49
C PRO A 129 -2.64 0.03 9.14
N PHE A 130 -2.38 -0.06 10.44
CA PHE A 130 -2.34 -1.32 11.21
C PHE A 130 -3.54 -2.23 10.98
N GLN A 131 -4.74 -1.64 10.83
CA GLN A 131 -6.01 -2.35 10.64
C GLN A 131 -6.54 -2.25 9.22
N GLY A 132 -5.71 -1.82 8.27
CA GLY A 132 -6.10 -1.49 6.91
C GLY A 132 -6.49 -0.02 6.74
N ALA A 133 -6.74 0.36 5.49
CA ALA A 133 -7.13 1.71 5.08
C ALA A 133 -8.44 1.62 4.27
N PRO A 134 -9.61 1.55 4.96
CA PRO A 134 -10.84 1.05 4.35
C PRO A 134 -11.28 1.83 3.11
N GLY A 135 -11.43 3.15 3.21
CA GLY A 135 -11.92 3.95 2.08
C GLY A 135 -10.97 3.91 0.88
N CYS A 136 -9.68 4.17 1.11
CA CYS A 136 -8.66 4.16 0.05
C CYS A 136 -8.55 2.80 -0.65
N ILE A 137 -8.49 1.69 0.10
CA ILE A 137 -8.26 0.37 -0.48
C ILE A 137 -9.52 -0.20 -1.14
N ASN A 138 -10.70 0.05 -0.57
CA ASN A 138 -11.95 -0.34 -1.21
C ASN A 138 -12.13 0.40 -2.54
N ASP A 139 -11.87 1.71 -2.58
CA ASP A 139 -11.98 2.49 -3.82
C ASP A 139 -10.92 2.09 -4.84
N ALA A 140 -9.67 1.90 -4.41
CA ALA A 140 -8.58 1.46 -5.26
C ALA A 140 -8.89 0.15 -6.01
N LEU A 141 -9.56 -0.80 -5.35
CA LEU A 141 -9.93 -2.08 -5.95
C LEU A 141 -11.19 -2.00 -6.83
N LEU A 142 -12.08 -1.03 -6.64
CA LEU A 142 -13.31 -0.91 -7.43
C LEU A 142 -13.17 0.02 -8.64
N THR A 143 -12.44 1.11 -8.45
CA THR A 143 -12.41 2.23 -9.39
C THR A 143 -11.00 2.81 -9.59
N GLY A 144 -9.97 2.23 -8.98
CA GLY A 144 -8.60 2.72 -9.07
C GLY A 144 -8.28 3.81 -8.05
N LEU A 145 -7.05 4.29 -8.09
CA LEU A 145 -6.55 5.29 -7.16
C LEU A 145 -5.86 6.42 -7.94
N GLN A 146 -6.12 7.64 -7.51
CA GLN A 146 -5.42 8.83 -7.98
C GLN A 146 -4.94 9.62 -6.77
N PHE A 147 -3.63 9.83 -6.68
CA PHE A 147 -3.01 10.41 -5.48
C PHE A 147 -3.09 11.93 -5.42
N ILE A 148 -3.30 12.59 -6.57
CA ILE A 148 -3.36 14.04 -6.70
C ILE A 148 -4.57 14.40 -7.56
N GLU A 149 -5.28 15.44 -7.16
CA GLU A 149 -6.42 16.00 -7.89
C GLU A 149 -6.00 17.26 -8.66
N GLY A 150 -6.72 17.61 -9.73
CA GLY A 150 -6.43 18.80 -10.55
C GLY A 150 -5.34 18.60 -11.62
N PHE A 151 -4.76 19.71 -12.11
CA PHE A 151 -3.81 19.69 -13.24
C PHE A 151 -2.55 18.85 -12.96
N GLU A 152 -2.14 18.73 -11.70
CA GLU A 152 -0.98 17.93 -11.31
C GLU A 152 -1.19 16.43 -11.54
N ALA A 153 -2.45 15.97 -11.54
CA ALA A 153 -2.80 14.59 -11.76
C ALA A 153 -2.38 14.05 -13.14
N TYR A 154 -2.21 14.94 -14.14
CA TYR A 154 -1.69 14.57 -15.48
C TYR A 154 -0.24 14.07 -15.44
N PHE A 155 0.52 14.43 -14.41
CA PHE A 155 1.89 13.96 -14.23
C PHE A 155 1.96 12.62 -13.47
N PHE A 156 0.82 12.08 -13.06
CA PHE A 156 0.71 10.80 -12.35
C PHE A 156 0.07 9.73 -13.21
N VAL A 157 0.23 8.47 -12.78
CA VAL A 157 -0.37 7.31 -13.44
C VAL A 157 -1.89 7.47 -13.45
N SER A 158 -2.51 7.26 -14.62
CA SER A 158 -3.97 7.37 -14.77
C SER A 158 -4.71 6.43 -13.80
N ARG A 159 -5.91 6.84 -13.37
CA ARG A 159 -6.76 6.06 -12.47
C ARG A 159 -7.01 4.64 -12.98
N TRP A 160 -7.29 4.49 -14.28
CA TRP A 160 -7.44 3.18 -14.92
C TRP A 160 -6.16 2.35 -14.90
N THR A 161 -5.01 2.92 -15.30
CA THR A 161 -3.74 2.18 -15.28
C THR A 161 -3.38 1.74 -13.86
N MET A 162 -3.64 2.60 -12.87
CA MET A 162 -3.45 2.26 -11.46
C MET A 162 -4.41 1.14 -11.05
N HIS A 163 -5.69 1.20 -11.41
CA HIS A 163 -6.65 0.13 -11.13
C HIS A 163 -6.15 -1.23 -11.65
N GLN A 164 -5.74 -1.31 -12.92
CA GLN A 164 -5.25 -2.56 -13.54
C GLN A 164 -4.00 -3.12 -12.84
N LEU A 165 -3.16 -2.25 -12.28
CA LEU A 165 -2.03 -2.66 -11.46
C LEU A 165 -2.48 -3.17 -10.08
N LEU A 166 -3.32 -2.41 -9.37
CA LEU A 166 -3.63 -2.65 -7.96
C LEU A 166 -4.48 -3.89 -7.73
N VAL A 167 -5.35 -4.28 -8.68
CA VAL A 167 -6.17 -5.50 -8.57
C VAL A 167 -5.35 -6.80 -8.49
N GLU A 168 -4.09 -6.77 -8.94
CA GLU A 168 -3.14 -7.88 -8.88
C GLU A 168 -1.97 -7.64 -7.91
N CYS A 169 -2.04 -6.61 -7.04
CA CYS A 169 -1.00 -6.35 -6.04
C CYS A 169 -1.35 -7.01 -4.69
N PRO A 170 -0.65 -8.09 -4.25
CA PRO A 170 -0.87 -8.66 -2.92
C PRO A 170 -0.83 -7.69 -1.75
N SER A 171 0.01 -6.68 -1.81
CA SER A 171 0.12 -5.64 -0.79
C SER A 171 -1.17 -4.84 -0.58
N VAL A 172 -1.94 -4.60 -1.64
CA VAL A 172 -3.22 -3.87 -1.59
C VAL A 172 -4.25 -4.67 -0.80
N TYR A 173 -4.33 -5.98 -1.06
CA TYR A 173 -5.23 -6.89 -0.34
C TYR A 173 -4.84 -7.01 1.15
N GLU A 174 -3.56 -6.89 1.48
CA GLU A 174 -3.09 -6.89 2.87
C GLU A 174 -3.49 -5.62 3.66
N MET A 175 -3.86 -4.56 2.95
CA MET A 175 -4.37 -3.31 3.52
C MET A 175 -5.90 -3.19 3.51
N LEU A 176 -6.63 -4.21 3.06
CA LEU A 176 -8.09 -4.28 3.21
C LEU A 176 -8.51 -4.10 4.68
N PRO A 177 -9.70 -3.53 4.94
CA PRO A 177 -10.21 -3.33 6.29
C PRO A 177 -10.21 -4.65 7.08
N ASN A 178 -9.60 -4.67 8.26
CA ASN A 178 -9.60 -5.86 9.11
C ASN A 178 -11.04 -6.16 9.59
N PRO A 179 -11.66 -7.27 9.15
CA PRO A 179 -13.04 -7.60 9.53
C PRO A 179 -13.16 -8.03 11.00
N TYR A 180 -12.04 -8.39 11.64
CA TYR A 180 -12.00 -8.84 13.04
C TYR A 180 -11.58 -7.73 14.01
N PHE A 181 -11.28 -6.54 13.51
CA PHE A 181 -10.97 -5.40 14.35
C PHE A 181 -12.26 -4.79 14.91
N SER A 182 -12.24 -4.44 16.19
CA SER A 182 -13.35 -3.76 16.86
C SER A 182 -13.37 -2.28 16.51
N TRP A 183 -13.76 -1.97 15.27
CA TRP A 183 -13.97 -0.59 14.83
C TRP A 183 -15.06 0.08 15.68
N LYS A 184 -14.91 1.39 15.96
CA LYS A 184 -15.99 2.17 16.62
C LYS A 184 -17.27 2.18 15.78
N MET A 185 -17.10 2.20 14.46
CA MET A 185 -18.12 2.04 13.43
C MET A 185 -17.49 1.17 12.36
N GLN A 186 -18.18 0.12 11.89
CA GLN A 186 -17.64 -0.74 10.84
C GLN A 186 -17.54 0.05 9.53
N PRO A 187 -16.40 0.03 8.82
CA PRO A 187 -16.31 0.67 7.52
C PRO A 187 -17.18 -0.06 6.51
N GLN A 188 -17.86 0.69 5.65
CA GLN A 188 -18.81 0.15 4.69
C GLN A 188 -18.52 0.64 3.27
N ILE A 189 -18.90 -0.21 2.32
CA ILE A 189 -19.12 0.21 0.94
C ILE A 189 -20.63 0.39 0.77
N ASN A 190 -21.04 1.59 0.37
CA ASN A 190 -22.43 1.97 0.21
C ASN A 190 -22.72 2.20 -1.27
N VAL A 191 -23.73 1.51 -1.81
CA VAL A 191 -24.07 1.55 -3.23
C VAL A 191 -25.55 1.88 -3.38
N TRP A 192 -25.86 3.04 -3.96
CA TRP A 192 -27.19 3.34 -4.46
C TRP A 192 -27.36 2.69 -5.82
N ARG A 193 -28.22 1.68 -5.91
CA ARG A 193 -28.45 0.90 -7.11
C ARG A 193 -29.88 1.04 -7.62
N GLY A 194 -30.02 1.23 -8.93
CA GLY A 194 -31.30 1.12 -9.63
C GLY A 194 -31.79 -0.33 -9.71
N HIS A 195 -33.02 -0.56 -9.27
CA HIS A 195 -33.73 -1.84 -9.38
C HIS A 195 -34.96 -1.62 -10.24
N THR A 196 -35.15 -2.45 -11.26
CA THR A 196 -36.38 -2.46 -12.07
C THR A 196 -37.12 -3.75 -11.77
N GLU A 197 -38.25 -3.64 -11.06
CA GLU A 197 -39.18 -4.73 -10.81
C GLU A 197 -40.53 -4.31 -11.38
N ASP A 198 -41.15 -5.18 -12.19
CA ASP A 198 -42.48 -4.97 -12.79
C ASP A 198 -42.68 -3.65 -13.56
N GLY A 199 -41.59 -3.09 -14.12
CA GLY A 199 -41.64 -1.85 -14.92
C GLY A 199 -41.54 -0.55 -14.12
N GLU A 200 -41.46 -0.62 -12.79
CA GLU A 200 -41.12 0.52 -11.93
C GLU A 200 -39.64 0.51 -11.57
N THR A 201 -38.96 1.64 -11.77
CA THR A 201 -37.57 1.83 -11.36
C THR A 201 -37.52 2.45 -9.98
N SER A 202 -36.89 1.75 -9.03
CA SER A 202 -36.61 2.26 -7.68
C SER A 202 -35.11 2.28 -7.42
N VAL A 203 -34.64 3.20 -6.58
CA VAL A 203 -33.23 3.25 -6.17
C VAL A 203 -33.15 2.76 -4.72
N LYS A 204 -32.33 1.74 -4.46
CA LYS A 204 -32.14 1.16 -3.12
C LYS A 204 -30.69 1.33 -2.68
N LEU A 205 -30.48 1.65 -1.41
CA LEU A 205 -29.16 1.68 -0.79
C LEU A 205 -28.80 0.26 -0.33
N GLU A 206 -27.67 -0.23 -0.81
CA GLU A 206 -27.05 -1.48 -0.40
C GLU A 206 -25.74 -1.17 0.33
N SER A 207 -25.59 -1.65 1.56
CA SER A 207 -24.39 -1.45 2.37
C SER A 207 -23.67 -2.77 2.60
N TYR A 208 -22.36 -2.78 2.37
CA TYR A 208 -21.51 -3.95 2.46
C TYR A 208 -20.45 -3.76 3.54
N SER A 209 -20.47 -4.60 4.57
CA SER A 209 -19.39 -4.69 5.56
C SER A 209 -18.07 -5.20 4.95
N PRO A 210 -16.94 -5.19 5.69
CA PRO A 210 -15.66 -5.73 5.19
C PRO A 210 -15.70 -7.19 4.73
N ILE A 211 -16.63 -7.99 5.25
CA ILE A 211 -16.82 -9.39 4.82
C ILE A 211 -17.72 -9.45 3.59
N GLU A 212 -18.82 -8.71 3.60
CA GLU A 212 -19.79 -8.69 2.50
C GLU A 212 -19.22 -8.04 1.24
N SER A 213 -18.29 -7.08 1.37
CA SER A 213 -17.64 -6.41 0.24
C SER A 213 -16.89 -7.37 -0.69
N ILE A 214 -16.48 -8.54 -0.21
CA ILE A 214 -15.88 -9.59 -1.06
C ILE A 214 -16.82 -10.04 -2.18
N SER A 215 -18.11 -10.13 -1.90
CA SER A 215 -19.13 -10.45 -2.90
C SER A 215 -19.28 -9.32 -3.93
N LEU A 216 -19.21 -8.08 -3.46
CA LEU A 216 -19.25 -6.89 -4.29
C LEU A 216 -18.04 -6.83 -5.24
N PHE A 217 -16.81 -7.00 -4.73
CA PHE A 217 -15.60 -7.00 -5.58
C PHE A 217 -15.66 -8.09 -6.63
N LYS A 218 -16.07 -9.31 -6.24
CA LYS A 218 -16.23 -10.42 -7.17
C LYS A 218 -17.17 -10.07 -8.33
N GLU A 219 -18.29 -9.43 -8.03
CA GLU A 219 -19.28 -9.08 -9.03
C GLU A 219 -18.84 -7.89 -9.90
N ALA A 220 -18.28 -6.85 -9.29
CA ALA A 220 -17.82 -5.64 -9.96
C ALA A 220 -16.67 -5.94 -10.93
N LEU A 221 -15.71 -6.78 -10.51
CA LEU A 221 -14.52 -7.11 -11.30
C LEU A 221 -14.69 -8.36 -12.18
N ARG A 222 -15.88 -8.96 -12.26
CA ARG A 222 -16.07 -10.26 -12.93
C ARG A 222 -15.59 -10.29 -14.40
N HIS A 223 -15.71 -9.16 -15.08
CA HIS A 223 -15.34 -8.96 -16.49
C HIS A 223 -14.26 -7.87 -16.62
N ASN A 224 -13.49 -7.62 -15.56
CA ASN A 224 -12.38 -6.68 -15.65
C ASN A 224 -11.26 -7.30 -16.48
N GLU A 225 -10.77 -6.54 -17.47
CA GLU A 225 -9.84 -7.00 -18.50
C GLU A 225 -8.82 -5.90 -18.82
N LEU A 226 -7.61 -6.31 -19.20
CA LEU A 226 -6.51 -5.46 -19.66
C LEU A 226 -6.10 -5.88 -21.08
N ASP A 227 -6.09 -4.93 -22.00
CA ASP A 227 -5.53 -5.14 -23.33
C ASP A 227 -4.02 -4.86 -23.33
N TYR A 228 -3.21 -5.88 -23.64
CA TYR A 228 -1.75 -5.78 -23.72
C TYR A 228 -1.22 -6.54 -24.94
N GLY A 229 -0.55 -5.82 -25.84
CA GLY A 229 0.04 -6.42 -27.05
C GLY A 229 -0.98 -7.05 -28.00
N GLY A 230 -2.22 -6.54 -28.02
CA GLY A 230 -3.32 -7.09 -28.82
C GLY A 230 -4.00 -8.32 -28.21
N ASN A 231 -3.59 -8.73 -27.01
CA ASN A 231 -4.25 -9.79 -26.24
C ASN A 231 -5.06 -9.18 -25.09
N THR A 232 -6.24 -9.73 -24.86
CA THR A 232 -7.08 -9.38 -23.72
C THR A 232 -6.76 -10.32 -22.55
N ILE A 233 -6.40 -9.74 -21.41
CA ILE A 233 -6.00 -10.45 -20.18
C ILE A 233 -7.08 -10.21 -19.13
N ALA A 234 -7.75 -11.27 -18.68
CA ALA A 234 -8.72 -11.17 -17.59
C ALA A 234 -8.03 -10.87 -16.26
N LEU A 235 -8.53 -9.86 -15.55
CA LEU A 235 -8.05 -9.41 -14.24
C LEU A 235 -9.21 -9.33 -13.23
N PRO A 236 -9.90 -10.46 -12.96
CA PRO A 236 -10.98 -10.49 -12.00
C PRO A 236 -10.47 -10.35 -10.56
N PHE A 237 -11.38 -10.11 -9.62
CA PHE A 237 -11.03 -10.10 -8.20
C PHE A 237 -10.30 -11.39 -7.79
N ASN A 238 -9.09 -11.26 -7.26
CA ASN A 238 -8.18 -12.38 -7.12
C ASN A 238 -8.28 -13.04 -5.74
N PHE A 239 -9.05 -14.14 -5.67
CA PHE A 239 -9.25 -14.89 -4.42
C PHE A 239 -7.97 -15.55 -3.89
N SER A 240 -7.02 -15.90 -4.76
CA SER A 240 -5.73 -16.47 -4.32
C SER A 240 -4.92 -15.43 -3.56
N ILE A 241 -4.88 -14.20 -4.06
CA ILE A 241 -4.25 -13.07 -3.38
C ILE A 241 -4.99 -12.74 -2.07
N LEU A 242 -6.32 -12.72 -2.06
CA LEU A 242 -7.11 -12.51 -0.85
C LEU A 242 -6.79 -13.55 0.23
N ASN A 243 -6.73 -14.83 -0.14
CA ASN A 243 -6.38 -15.91 0.78
C ASN A 243 -4.96 -15.75 1.34
N TRP A 244 -4.02 -15.32 0.50
CA TRP A 244 -2.65 -15.02 0.94
C TRP A 244 -2.62 -13.86 1.94
N ALA A 245 -3.34 -12.78 1.66
CA ALA A 245 -3.47 -11.60 2.52
C ALA A 245 -4.12 -11.94 3.86
N ALA A 246 -5.13 -12.81 3.89
CA ALA A 246 -5.70 -13.33 5.13
C ALA A 246 -4.68 -14.10 5.98
N GLY A 247 -3.75 -14.83 5.34
CA GLY A 247 -2.60 -15.43 6.00
C GLY A 247 -1.65 -14.39 6.59
N THR A 248 -1.37 -13.32 5.85
CA THR A 248 -0.56 -12.18 6.34
C THR A 248 -1.23 -11.48 7.52
N ARG A 249 -2.55 -11.28 7.50
CA ARG A 249 -3.31 -10.70 8.62
C ARG A 249 -3.15 -11.49 9.91
N LYS A 250 -3.30 -12.82 9.86
CA LYS A 250 -3.07 -13.70 11.02
C LYS A 250 -1.67 -13.53 11.60
N LEU A 251 -0.68 -13.32 10.74
CA LEU A 251 0.72 -13.16 11.14
C LEU A 251 0.98 -11.80 11.80
N ILE A 252 0.40 -10.74 11.24
CA ILE A 252 0.42 -9.37 11.79
C ILE A 252 -0.29 -9.31 13.15
N ASP A 253 -1.46 -9.93 13.29
CA ASP A 253 -2.24 -9.94 14.53
C ASP A 253 -1.51 -10.66 15.68
N ASN A 254 -0.62 -11.59 15.35
CA ASN A 254 0.22 -12.30 16.31
C ASN A 254 1.57 -11.63 16.58
N ALA A 255 1.90 -10.55 15.86
CA ALA A 255 3.20 -9.88 15.98
C ALA A 255 3.33 -9.22 17.36
N LYS A 256 4.40 -9.55 18.08
CA LYS A 256 4.69 -8.99 19.42
C LYS A 256 6.00 -8.24 19.39
N LEU A 257 5.96 -7.00 19.87
CA LEU A 257 7.16 -6.20 20.06
C LEU A 257 8.07 -6.88 21.09
N PRO A 258 9.34 -7.20 20.74
CA PRO A 258 10.25 -7.81 21.69
C PRO A 258 10.54 -6.92 22.89
N SER A 259 10.84 -7.55 24.03
CA SER A 259 11.25 -6.83 25.24
C SER A 259 12.51 -6.00 24.99
N GLY A 260 12.52 -4.75 25.46
CA GLY A 260 13.65 -3.84 25.31
C GLY A 260 13.71 -3.09 23.98
N VAL A 261 12.75 -3.27 23.07
CA VAL A 261 12.58 -2.40 21.89
C VAL A 261 11.59 -1.27 22.23
N CYS A 262 11.98 -0.02 22.01
CA CYS A 262 11.05 1.10 22.13
C CYS A 262 10.21 1.26 20.86
N PHE A 263 8.91 1.46 21.00
CA PHE A 263 8.00 1.70 19.88
C PHE A 263 7.41 3.11 19.95
N TYR A 264 7.44 3.81 18.82
CA TYR A 264 6.88 5.15 18.65
C TYR A 264 5.92 5.12 17.47
N ASN A 265 4.66 5.48 17.71
CA ASN A 265 3.63 5.56 16.69
C ASN A 265 3.27 7.02 16.42
N ILE A 266 3.54 7.48 15.20
CA ILE A 266 3.24 8.83 14.73
C ILE A 266 2.10 8.70 13.72
N TYR A 267 0.97 9.36 13.97
CA TYR A 267 -0.19 9.35 13.08
C TYR A 267 -0.88 10.72 13.06
N GLY A 268 -1.39 11.10 11.90
CA GLY A 268 -2.18 12.32 11.73
C GLY A 268 -3.63 12.13 12.18
N THR A 269 -4.27 13.21 12.63
CA THR A 269 -5.66 13.18 13.14
C THR A 269 -6.55 14.32 12.65
N SER A 270 -5.99 15.29 11.94
CA SER A 270 -6.64 16.58 11.68
C SER A 270 -7.26 16.72 10.28
N PHE A 271 -7.10 15.72 9.42
CA PHE A 271 -7.66 15.70 8.07
C PHE A 271 -8.74 14.64 7.96
N ASP A 272 -9.86 15.01 7.35
CA ASP A 272 -10.91 14.06 6.99
C ASP A 272 -10.31 13.01 6.05
N THR A 273 -10.50 11.74 6.41
CA THR A 273 -9.92 10.61 5.67
C THR A 273 -11.06 9.69 5.24
N PRO A 274 -11.11 9.27 3.97
CA PRO A 274 -12.12 8.33 3.49
C PRO A 274 -12.17 7.07 4.35
N PHE A 275 -13.32 6.84 4.98
CA PHE A 275 -13.58 5.67 5.83
C PHE A 275 -14.59 4.74 5.17
N ASP A 276 -15.76 5.29 4.83
CA ASP A 276 -16.75 4.66 3.98
C ASP A 276 -16.59 5.16 2.54
N VAL A 277 -17.00 4.34 1.57
CA VAL A 277 -17.07 4.73 0.16
C VAL A 277 -18.50 4.63 -0.35
N TRP A 278 -18.88 5.57 -1.21
CA TRP A 278 -20.25 5.73 -1.69
C TRP A 278 -20.27 5.76 -3.22
N TYR A 279 -21.13 4.94 -3.81
CA TYR A 279 -21.31 4.88 -5.26
C TYR A 279 -22.78 5.04 -5.62
N VAL A 280 -23.04 5.68 -6.76
CA VAL A 280 -24.36 5.76 -7.38
C VAL A 280 -24.24 5.17 -8.78
N ILE A 281 -24.89 4.04 -9.02
CA ILE A 281 -24.76 3.27 -10.26
C ILE A 281 -26.09 2.64 -10.65
N GLU A 282 -26.31 2.42 -11.94
CA GLU A 282 -27.42 1.62 -12.43
C GLU A 282 -27.10 0.12 -12.36
N SER A 283 -25.84 -0.23 -12.61
CA SER A 283 -25.36 -1.61 -12.57
C SER A 283 -23.93 -1.70 -12.05
N LEU A 284 -23.56 -2.79 -11.38
CA LEU A 284 -22.21 -2.99 -10.83
C LEU A 284 -21.09 -2.97 -11.85
N TYR A 285 -21.38 -3.28 -13.11
CA TYR A 285 -20.39 -3.17 -14.19
C TYR A 285 -19.95 -1.74 -14.48
N GLN A 286 -20.74 -0.75 -14.09
CA GLN A 286 -20.39 0.66 -14.26
C GLN A 286 -19.32 1.13 -13.27
N LEU A 287 -19.01 0.37 -12.21
CA LEU A 287 -17.95 0.76 -11.28
C LEU A 287 -16.59 0.88 -12.00
N GLY A 288 -16.28 -0.05 -12.92
CA GLY A 288 -15.09 0.06 -13.77
C GLY A 288 -15.13 1.25 -14.74
N SER A 289 -16.32 1.75 -15.09
CA SER A 289 -16.45 2.93 -15.96
C SER A 289 -16.06 4.25 -15.26
N ILE A 290 -16.13 4.29 -13.93
CA ILE A 290 -15.68 5.43 -13.11
C ILE A 290 -14.17 5.66 -13.26
N CYS A 291 -13.41 4.61 -13.59
CA CYS A 291 -11.99 4.74 -13.89
C CYS A 291 -11.69 5.64 -15.10
N PHE A 292 -12.66 5.86 -15.99
CA PHE A 292 -12.54 6.60 -17.25
C PHE A 292 -13.25 7.96 -17.22
N THR A 293 -14.02 8.26 -16.17
CA THR A 293 -14.58 9.59 -16.01
C THR A 293 -13.47 10.54 -15.58
N GLU A 294 -13.17 11.55 -16.41
CA GLU A 294 -12.39 12.70 -15.95
C GLU A 294 -13.10 13.30 -14.73
N ASN A 295 -12.33 13.61 -13.68
CA ASN A 295 -12.89 14.21 -12.48
C ASN A 295 -13.51 15.58 -12.84
N ASP A 296 -14.83 15.61 -13.06
CA ASP A 296 -15.63 16.81 -12.84
C ASP A 296 -15.83 16.97 -11.34
N PHE A 297 -14.79 17.40 -10.63
CA PHE A 297 -14.86 18.04 -9.31
C PHE A 297 -13.79 19.12 -9.20
#